data_AF-A0A942DS39-F1
#
_entry.id   AF-A0A942DS39-F1
#
_cell.length_a   1.000
_cell.length_b   1.000
_cell.length_c   1.000
_cell.angle_alpha   90.00
_cell.angle_beta   90.00
_cell.angle_gamma   90.00
#
_symmetry.space_group_name_H-M   'P 1'
#
loop_
_entity.id
_entity.type
_entity.pdbx_description
1 polymer ?
#
loop_
_entity_poly.entity_id
_entity_poly.type
_entity_poly.pdbx_seq_one_letter_code
_entity_poly.pdbx_strand_id
1 'polypeptide(L)'
;MEIETERNPTREANKSGFLDGFEGLDQGVRSKTSSRMFYEAQVSVIQKQLGNLEKIRTDLGLSQRKICQLLMVDPSAWTRWNRDGEEAPPHIWRALQWYMTLQEKIPGLTPQYFIGKDPQILHEKALLKINEEIGHREALEVEIRALKVNFEAETHRLTKNLRFYRVFSYLLGVSVLVLGIILFSQLLRTV
;
A
#
# COMPACT_ATOMS: atom_id res chain seq x y z
N MET A 1 55.45 9.85 46.65
CA MET A 1 54.55 8.68 46.58
C MET A 1 54.35 8.41 45.10
N GLU A 2 55.25 7.59 44.55
CA GLU A 2 55.31 7.26 43.14
C GLU A 2 54.27 6.15 42.88
N ILE A 3 53.45 6.35 41.84
CA ILE A 3 52.48 5.35 41.40
C ILE A 3 53.12 4.60 40.24
N GLU A 4 53.67 3.44 40.55
CA GLU A 4 54.20 2.50 39.57
C GLU A 4 53.04 1.97 38.71
N THR A 5 53.22 2.08 37.40
CA THR A 5 52.31 1.57 36.37
C THR A 5 52.69 0.13 36.08
N GLU A 6 51.89 -0.83 36.57
CA GLU A 6 52.02 -2.24 36.19
C GLU A 6 51.73 -2.42 34.69
N ARG A 7 52.78 -2.68 33.92
CA ARG A 7 52.70 -3.26 32.57
C ARG A 7 52.22 -4.70 32.68
N ASN A 8 51.03 -4.98 32.15
CA ASN A 8 50.54 -6.33 31.92
C ASN A 8 51.15 -6.91 30.62
N PRO A 9 51.99 -7.97 30.66
CA PRO A 9 52.58 -8.58 29.49
C PRO A 9 51.82 -9.87 29.13
N THR A 10 50.81 -9.78 28.26
CA THR A 10 50.27 -10.97 27.59
C THR A 10 49.61 -10.58 26.28
N ARG A 11 50.44 -10.27 25.27
CA ARG A 11 49.95 -10.14 23.89
C ARG A 11 50.96 -10.55 22.81
N GLU A 12 51.79 -11.55 23.10
CA GLU A 12 52.72 -12.12 22.12
C GLU A 12 52.78 -13.64 22.25
N ALA A 13 51.81 -14.34 21.65
CA ALA A 13 51.94 -15.75 21.26
C ALA A 13 50.74 -16.18 20.40
N ASN A 14 50.70 -15.76 19.13
CA ASN A 14 50.14 -16.60 18.07
C ASN A 14 50.47 -16.03 16.68
N LYS A 15 51.75 -16.13 16.30
CA LYS A 15 52.22 -15.94 14.92
C LYS A 15 53.38 -16.90 14.67
N SER A 16 53.07 -18.16 14.40
CA SER A 16 53.87 -19.04 13.55
C SER A 16 53.31 -20.46 13.60
N GLY A 17 53.04 -21.04 12.43
CA GLY A 17 52.84 -22.48 12.31
C GLY A 17 51.48 -22.94 11.79
N PHE A 18 51.01 -22.42 10.64
CA PHE A 18 50.08 -23.18 9.80
C PHE A 18 50.03 -22.66 8.34
N LEU A 19 51.19 -22.36 7.75
CA LEU A 19 51.28 -22.07 6.32
C LEU A 19 52.58 -22.68 5.80
N ASP A 20 52.53 -23.97 5.49
CA ASP A 20 53.43 -24.57 4.50
C ASP A 20 52.68 -25.75 3.86
N GLY A 21 52.23 -25.60 2.62
CA GLY A 21 51.61 -26.70 1.86
C GLY A 21 50.24 -26.48 1.21
N PHE A 22 49.85 -25.25 0.84
CA PHE A 22 48.72 -25.07 -0.08
C PHE A 22 48.97 -23.91 -1.07
N GLU A 23 49.91 -24.11 -1.98
CA GLU A 23 50.03 -23.31 -3.19
C GLU A 23 48.93 -23.71 -4.18
N GLY A 24 48.07 -22.76 -4.55
CA GLY A 24 47.52 -22.75 -5.91
C GLY A 24 46.03 -23.01 -6.13
N LEU A 25 45.11 -22.68 -5.21
CA LEU A 25 43.69 -22.57 -5.58
C LEU A 25 43.02 -21.30 -5.01
N ASP A 26 42.80 -20.39 -5.94
CA ASP A 26 41.67 -19.45 -6.05
C ASP A 26 41.59 -18.25 -5.10
N GLN A 27 41.48 -17.08 -5.71
CA GLN A 27 41.38 -15.81 -5.03
C GLN A 27 40.04 -15.69 -4.29
N GLY A 28 40.07 -15.86 -2.97
CA GLY A 28 39.42 -14.92 -2.06
C GLY A 28 37.88 -14.87 -2.01
N VAL A 29 37.13 -15.91 -2.37
CA VAL A 29 35.70 -15.99 -2.01
C VAL A 29 35.59 -16.39 -0.55
N ARG A 30 35.79 -15.43 0.36
CA ARG A 30 35.44 -15.62 1.78
C ARG A 30 33.97 -16.03 1.85
N SER A 31 33.70 -17.23 2.36
CA SER A 31 32.35 -17.74 2.50
C SER A 31 31.50 -16.72 3.25
N LYS A 32 30.45 -16.21 2.59
CA LYS A 32 29.55 -15.23 3.19
C LYS A 32 28.94 -15.86 4.44
N THR A 33 28.78 -15.08 5.51
CA THR A 33 28.04 -15.55 6.68
C THR A 33 26.57 -15.77 6.29
N SER A 34 25.91 -16.74 6.93
CA SER A 34 24.49 -17.01 6.72
C SER A 34 23.64 -15.74 6.89
N SER A 35 23.96 -14.91 7.90
CA SER A 35 23.28 -13.63 8.14
C SER A 35 23.43 -12.67 6.96
N ARG A 36 24.61 -12.60 6.33
CA ARG A 36 24.84 -11.74 5.16
C ARG A 36 24.00 -12.20 3.97
N MET A 37 23.97 -13.51 3.69
CA MET A 37 23.13 -14.07 2.63
C MET A 37 21.65 -13.75 2.85
N PHE A 38 21.18 -13.85 4.10
CA PHE A 38 19.80 -13.55 4.45
C PHE A 38 19.44 -12.08 4.21
N TYR A 39 20.32 -11.14 4.59
CA TYR A 39 20.08 -9.72 4.33
C TYR A 39 20.13 -9.37 2.84
N GLU A 40 21.09 -9.92 2.10
CA GLU A 40 21.18 -9.74 0.64
C GLU A 40 19.92 -10.28 -0.05
N ALA A 41 19.42 -11.44 0.37
CA ALA A 41 18.17 -12.00 -0.14
C ALA A 41 16.96 -11.09 0.14
N GLN A 42 16.84 -10.55 1.37
CA GLN A 42 15.78 -9.58 1.69
C GLN A 42 15.84 -8.34 0.82
N VAL A 43 17.04 -7.77 0.62
CA VAL A 43 17.24 -6.60 -0.24
C VAL A 43 16.76 -6.90 -1.66
N SER A 44 17.10 -8.07 -2.21
CA SER A 44 16.67 -8.45 -3.56
C SER A 44 15.14 -8.55 -3.70
N VAL A 45 14.44 -8.98 -2.64
CA VAL A 45 12.96 -9.02 -2.62
C VAL A 45 12.39 -7.61 -2.56
N ILE A 46 12.94 -6.76 -1.69
CA ILE A 46 12.50 -5.36 -1.53
C ILE A 46 12.72 -4.59 -2.83
N GLN A 47 13.88 -4.75 -3.48
CA GLN A 47 14.18 -4.13 -4.77
C GLN A 47 13.20 -4.56 -5.87
N LYS A 48 12.79 -5.83 -5.91
CA LYS A 48 11.77 -6.29 -6.87
C LYS A 48 10.40 -5.64 -6.63
N GLN A 49 10.07 -5.34 -5.38
CA GLN A 49 8.79 -4.72 -5.00
C GLN A 49 8.78 -3.20 -5.23
N LEU A 50 9.83 -2.50 -4.79
CA LEU A 50 9.90 -1.03 -4.77
C LEU A 50 10.66 -0.44 -5.97
N GLY A 51 11.49 -1.22 -6.64
CA GLY A 51 12.37 -0.77 -7.72
C GLY A 51 13.68 -0.16 -7.21
N ASN A 52 14.16 0.87 -7.91
CA ASN A 52 15.45 1.51 -7.64
C ASN A 52 15.31 2.67 -6.65
N LEU A 53 16.40 3.04 -5.96
CA LEU A 53 16.42 4.14 -4.98
C LEU A 53 15.95 5.48 -5.58
N GLU A 54 16.39 5.80 -6.80
CA GLU A 54 15.94 7.02 -7.49
C GLU A 54 14.47 6.99 -7.88
N LYS A 55 13.93 5.82 -8.20
CA LYS A 55 12.50 5.66 -8.47
C LYS A 55 11.71 5.94 -7.20
N ILE A 56 12.08 5.30 -6.08
CA ILE A 56 11.45 5.51 -4.77
C ILE A 56 11.49 7.00 -4.37
N ARG A 57 12.64 7.66 -4.53
CA ARG A 57 12.77 9.10 -4.27
C ARG A 57 11.77 9.93 -5.08
N THR A 58 11.64 9.60 -6.36
CA THR A 58 10.78 10.33 -7.31
C THR A 58 9.30 10.06 -7.00
N ASP A 59 8.94 8.82 -6.68
CA ASP A 59 7.58 8.43 -6.27
C ASP A 59 7.15 9.16 -4.99
N LEU A 60 8.09 9.38 -4.06
CA LEU A 60 7.88 10.18 -2.85
C LEU A 60 7.86 11.70 -3.09
N GLY A 61 8.17 12.17 -4.31
CA GLY A 61 8.26 13.59 -4.64
C GLY A 61 9.37 14.33 -3.86
N LEU A 62 10.41 13.61 -3.43
CA LEU A 62 11.47 14.15 -2.58
C LEU A 62 12.69 14.60 -3.38
N SER A 63 13.32 15.69 -2.95
CA SER A 63 14.67 16.00 -3.40
C SER A 63 15.67 15.05 -2.73
N GLN A 64 16.85 14.88 -3.35
CA GLN A 64 17.91 14.05 -2.78
C GLN A 64 18.25 14.45 -1.33
N ARG A 65 18.37 15.75 -1.07
CA ARG A 65 18.64 16.26 0.28
C ARG A 65 17.57 15.86 1.29
N LYS A 66 16.29 15.90 0.90
CA LYS A 66 15.18 15.55 1.79
C LYS A 66 15.11 14.06 2.08
N ILE A 67 15.33 13.18 1.08
CA ILE A 67 15.36 11.73 1.34
C ILE A 67 16.56 11.33 2.20
N CYS A 68 17.70 12.00 2.04
CA CYS A 68 18.86 11.81 2.91
C CYS A 68 18.55 12.23 4.36
N GLN A 69 17.85 13.35 4.56
CA GLN A 69 17.38 13.77 5.89
C GLN A 69 16.39 12.78 6.50
N LEU A 70 15.43 12.29 5.70
CA LEU A 70 14.44 11.30 6.13
C LEU A 70 15.12 9.99 6.60
N LEU A 71 16.13 9.54 5.86
CA LEU A 71 16.87 8.31 6.15
C LEU A 71 18.02 8.52 7.14
N MET A 72 18.28 9.76 7.56
CA MET A 72 19.41 10.13 8.40
C MET A 72 20.77 9.71 7.84
N VAL A 73 20.98 9.91 6.54
CA VAL A 73 22.24 9.56 5.84
C VAL A 73 22.84 10.77 5.12
N ASP A 74 24.14 10.68 4.84
CA ASP A 74 24.84 11.74 4.10
C ASP A 74 24.46 11.75 2.62
N PRO A 75 24.32 12.94 1.99
CA PRO A 75 24.07 13.05 0.55
C PRO A 75 25.11 12.35 -0.32
N SER A 76 26.36 12.28 0.13
CA SER A 76 27.45 11.58 -0.54
C SER A 76 27.28 10.06 -0.54
N ALA A 77 26.68 9.49 0.51
CA ALA A 77 26.36 8.08 0.55
C ALA A 77 25.26 7.76 -0.47
N TRP A 78 24.23 8.61 -0.54
CA TRP A 78 23.16 8.47 -1.53
C TRP A 78 23.67 8.54 -2.97
N THR A 79 24.53 9.50 -3.31
CA THR A 79 25.09 9.58 -4.67
C THR A 79 25.92 8.34 -5.01
N ARG A 80 26.63 7.77 -4.04
CA ARG A 80 27.42 6.54 -4.22
C ARG A 80 26.54 5.34 -4.51
N TRP A 81 25.46 5.14 -3.75
CA TRP A 81 24.56 3.99 -3.93
C TRP A 81 23.76 4.00 -5.24
N ASN A 82 23.76 5.12 -5.94
CA ASN A 82 23.14 5.25 -7.26
C ASN A 82 24.14 5.07 -8.41
N ARG A 83 25.43 4.87 -8.12
CA ARG A 83 26.43 4.56 -9.15
C ARG A 83 26.43 3.06 -9.43
N ASP A 84 26.76 2.71 -10.66
CA ASP A 84 26.85 1.31 -11.09
C ASP A 84 27.88 0.55 -10.22
N GLY A 85 27.41 -0.52 -9.57
CA GLY A 85 28.24 -1.41 -8.76
C GLY A 85 28.35 -1.08 -7.26
N GLU A 86 27.79 0.04 -6.79
CA GLU A 86 27.68 0.35 -5.36
C GLU A 86 26.20 0.27 -4.92
N GLU A 87 25.84 -0.71 -4.09
CA GLU A 87 24.49 -0.86 -3.57
C GLU A 87 24.32 -0.24 -2.18
N ALA A 88 23.12 0.26 -1.90
CA ALA A 88 22.78 0.73 -0.56
C ALA A 88 22.78 -0.43 0.45
N PRO A 89 23.21 -0.18 1.71
CA PRO A 89 23.16 -1.16 2.77
C PRO A 89 21.74 -1.72 3.03
N PRO A 90 21.60 -2.96 3.51
CA PRO A 90 20.30 -3.60 3.73
C PRO A 90 19.32 -2.81 4.63
N HIS A 91 19.84 -2.10 5.64
CA HIS A 91 19.01 -1.32 6.56
C HIS A 91 18.34 -0.12 5.87
N ILE A 92 18.93 0.44 4.80
CA ILE A 92 18.35 1.54 4.02
C ILE A 92 17.11 1.07 3.26
N TRP A 93 17.23 -0.07 2.58
CA TRP A 93 16.10 -0.71 1.90
C TRP A 93 14.96 -1.04 2.86
N ARG A 94 15.31 -1.54 4.05
CA ARG A 94 14.32 -1.87 5.08
C ARG A 94 13.62 -0.63 5.65
N ALA A 95 14.36 0.47 5.88
CA ALA A 95 13.79 1.74 6.32
C ALA A 95 12.81 2.30 5.28
N LEU A 96 13.18 2.25 3.99
CA LEU A 96 12.30 2.67 2.89
C LEU A 96 11.03 1.80 2.81
N GLN A 97 11.16 0.48 2.95
CA GLN A 97 10.02 -0.42 2.99
C GLN A 97 9.06 -0.05 4.13
N TRP A 98 9.58 0.15 5.35
CA TRP A 98 8.76 0.55 6.50
C TRP A 98 8.08 1.89 6.28
N TYR A 99 8.78 2.86 5.69
CA TYR A 99 8.20 4.16 5.38
C TYR A 99 7.02 4.04 4.41
N MET A 100 7.16 3.27 3.32
CA MET A 100 6.08 3.04 2.37
C MET A 100 4.89 2.36 3.02
N THR A 101 5.12 1.32 3.83
CA THR A 101 4.05 0.64 4.57
C THR A 101 3.34 1.57 5.55
N LEU A 102 4.07 2.48 6.21
CA LEU A 102 3.46 3.48 7.10
C LEU A 102 2.58 4.46 6.34
N GLN A 103 3.01 4.90 5.16
CA GLN A 103 2.24 5.82 4.31
C GLN A 103 0.93 5.17 3.82
N GLU A 104 0.93 3.86 3.54
CA GLU A 104 -0.28 3.11 3.19
C GLU A 104 -1.27 3.00 4.36
N LYS A 105 -0.77 2.86 5.59
CA LYS A 105 -1.61 2.69 6.79
C LYS A 105 -2.13 4.02 7.36
N ILE A 106 -1.38 5.10 7.18
CA ILE A 106 -1.72 6.43 7.71
C ILE A 106 -1.83 7.40 6.52
N PRO A 107 -3.03 7.54 5.91
CA PRO A 107 -3.22 8.45 4.79
C PRO A 107 -2.92 9.88 5.24
N GLY A 108 -2.15 10.61 4.41
CA GLY A 108 -1.71 11.97 4.73
C GLY A 108 -0.41 12.08 5.53
N LEU A 109 0.23 10.96 5.89
CA LEU A 109 1.59 10.98 6.42
C LEU A 109 2.55 11.52 5.35
N THR A 110 3.13 12.70 5.61
CA THR A 110 4.05 13.35 4.69
C THR A 110 5.50 13.24 5.20
N PRO A 111 6.51 13.22 4.32
CA PRO A 111 7.92 13.25 4.74
C PRO A 111 8.24 14.42 5.69
N GLN A 112 7.52 15.54 5.54
CA GLN A 112 7.63 16.71 6.38
C GLN A 112 7.36 16.40 7.86
N TYR A 113 6.49 15.42 8.16
CA TYR A 113 6.22 14.97 9.54
C TYR A 113 7.50 14.54 10.27
N PHE A 114 8.42 13.88 9.56
CA PHE A 114 9.66 13.36 10.15
C PHE A 114 10.82 14.36 10.08
N ILE A 115 10.82 15.25 9.09
CA ILE A 115 11.91 16.21 8.85
C ILE A 115 11.68 17.54 9.58
N GLY A 116 10.44 17.87 9.90
CA GLY A 116 10.04 19.13 10.52
C GLY A 116 10.50 19.28 11.97
N LYS A 117 10.69 20.53 12.41
CA LYS A 117 11.16 20.84 13.77
C LYS A 117 10.07 20.73 14.84
N ASP A 118 8.80 20.86 14.46
CA ASP A 118 7.66 20.84 15.39
C ASP A 118 6.68 19.71 15.06
N PRO A 119 6.88 18.51 15.65
CA PRO A 119 5.99 17.37 15.43
C PRO A 119 4.54 17.66 15.88
N GLN A 120 4.34 18.58 16.82
CA GLN A 120 3.02 18.95 17.33
C GLN A 120 2.15 19.67 16.28
N ILE A 121 2.71 20.67 15.60
CA ILE A 121 1.98 21.46 14.58
C ILE A 121 1.62 20.56 13.38
N LEU A 122 2.51 19.63 13.02
CA LEU A 122 2.27 18.69 11.94
C LEU A 122 1.26 17.61 12.33
N HIS A 123 1.27 17.16 13.58
CA HIS A 123 0.25 16.26 14.10
C HIS A 123 -1.13 16.91 14.10
N GLU A 124 -1.24 18.15 14.55
CA GLU A 124 -2.49 18.93 14.51
C GLU A 124 -3.00 19.04 13.07
N LYS A 125 -2.14 19.37 12.12
CA LYS A 125 -2.51 19.44 10.70
C LYS A 125 -2.94 18.08 10.13
N ALA A 126 -2.28 17.00 10.53
CA ALA A 126 -2.66 15.64 10.12
C ALA A 126 -4.03 15.26 10.70
N LEU A 127 -4.30 15.56 11.97
CA LEU A 127 -5.60 15.35 12.60
C LEU A 127 -6.71 16.15 11.92
N LEU A 128 -6.45 17.42 11.57
CA LEU A 128 -7.40 18.24 10.82
C LEU A 128 -7.76 17.58 9.48
N LYS A 129 -6.75 17.12 8.73
CA LYS A 129 -6.98 16.46 7.44
C LYS A 129 -7.76 15.14 7.59
N ILE A 130 -7.46 14.36 8.63
CA ILE A 130 -8.21 13.14 8.94
C ILE A 130 -9.67 13.47 9.24
N ASN A 131 -9.94 14.49 10.05
CA ASN A 131 -11.30 14.93 10.36
C ASN A 131 -12.05 15.42 9.13
N GLU A 132 -11.38 16.15 8.22
CA GLU A 132 -11.95 16.54 6.93
C GLU A 132 -12.32 15.32 6.07
N GLU A 133 -11.44 14.32 5.98
CA GLU A 133 -11.72 13.09 5.23
C GLU A 133 -12.87 12.28 5.86
N ILE A 134 -12.93 12.21 7.20
CA ILE A 134 -14.04 11.55 7.91
C ILE A 134 -15.35 12.29 7.61
N GLY A 135 -15.39 13.62 7.72
CA GLY A 135 -16.57 14.41 7.42
C GLY A 135 -17.03 14.24 5.96
N HIS A 136 -16.08 14.17 5.01
CA HIS A 136 -16.41 13.90 3.61
C HIS A 136 -16.99 12.49 3.42
N ARG A 137 -16.46 11.48 4.11
CA ARG A 137 -17.00 10.11 4.05
C ARG A 137 -18.41 10.05 4.62
N GLU A 138 -18.65 10.71 5.74
CA GLU A 138 -19.99 10.81 6.35
C GLU A 138 -20.99 11.49 5.42
N ALA A 139 -20.60 12.61 4.78
CA ALA A 139 -21.44 13.29 3.80
C ALA A 139 -21.80 12.38 2.62
N LEU A 140 -20.81 11.64 2.10
CA LEU A 140 -21.00 10.71 0.99
C LEU A 140 -21.88 9.52 1.39
N GLU A 141 -21.78 9.04 2.63
CA GLU A 141 -22.68 8.01 3.17
C GLU A 141 -24.13 8.49 3.30
N VAL A 142 -24.33 9.76 3.68
CA VAL A 142 -25.67 10.37 3.72
C VAL A 142 -26.25 10.48 2.31
N GLU A 143 -25.45 10.88 1.32
CA GLU A 143 -25.87 10.93 -0.09
C GLU A 143 -26.23 9.54 -0.62
N ILE A 144 -25.39 8.54 -0.39
CA ILE A 144 -25.67 7.14 -0.78
C ILE A 144 -26.96 6.66 -0.13
N ARG A 145 -27.18 6.97 1.15
CA ARG A 145 -28.40 6.59 1.86
C ARG A 145 -29.63 7.26 1.27
N ALA A 146 -29.57 8.55 0.95
CA ALA A 146 -30.65 9.28 0.30
C ALA A 146 -30.95 8.71 -1.09
N LEU A 147 -29.91 8.43 -1.88
CA LEU A 147 -30.04 7.81 -3.20
C LEU A 147 -30.72 6.43 -3.11
N LYS A 148 -30.32 5.62 -2.12
CA LYS A 148 -30.90 4.29 -1.88
C LYS A 148 -32.39 4.37 -1.55
N VAL A 149 -32.80 5.31 -0.68
CA VAL A 149 -34.22 5.52 -0.35
C VAL A 149 -35.02 5.93 -1.59
N ASN A 150 -34.48 6.83 -2.42
CA ASN A 150 -35.12 7.24 -3.67
C ASN A 150 -35.25 6.05 -4.63
N PHE A 151 -34.21 5.24 -4.77
CA PHE A 151 -34.22 4.05 -5.62
C PHE A 151 -35.22 2.99 -5.13
N GLU A 152 -35.30 2.77 -3.82
CA GLU A 152 -36.31 1.89 -3.22
C GLU A 152 -37.74 2.41 -3.46
N ALA A 153 -37.95 3.73 -3.39
CA ALA A 153 -39.23 4.34 -3.70
C ALA A 153 -39.61 4.17 -5.20
N GLU A 154 -38.65 4.35 -6.11
CA GLU A 154 -38.86 4.15 -7.55
C GLU A 154 -39.17 2.69 -7.89
N THR A 155 -38.41 1.74 -7.35
CA THR A 155 -38.67 0.30 -7.55
C THR A 155 -40.04 -0.10 -6.96
N HIS A 156 -40.43 0.47 -5.82
CA HIS A 156 -41.74 0.25 -5.24
C HIS A 156 -42.87 0.83 -6.11
N ARG A 157 -42.67 1.99 -6.72
CA ARG A 157 -43.62 2.59 -7.66
C ARG A 157 -43.75 1.75 -8.94
N LEU A 158 -42.63 1.32 -9.53
CA LEU A 158 -42.63 0.46 -10.72
C LEU A 158 -43.32 -0.87 -10.47
N THR A 159 -43.04 -1.52 -9.34
CA THR A 159 -43.66 -2.82 -9.00
C THR A 159 -45.16 -2.70 -8.77
N LYS A 160 -45.65 -1.61 -8.18
CA LYS A 160 -47.09 -1.32 -8.08
C LYS A 160 -47.73 -1.16 -9.46
N ASN A 161 -47.10 -0.37 -10.33
CA ASN A 161 -47.60 -0.17 -11.69
C ASN A 161 -47.63 -1.50 -12.48
N LEU A 162 -46.58 -2.31 -12.39
CA LEU A 162 -46.54 -3.63 -13.04
C LEU A 162 -47.64 -4.57 -12.52
N ARG A 163 -47.93 -4.58 -11.22
CA ARG A 163 -49.06 -5.35 -10.67
C ARG A 163 -50.39 -4.84 -11.22
N PHE A 164 -50.57 -3.52 -11.30
CA PHE A 164 -51.77 -2.92 -11.85
C PHE A 164 -51.97 -3.34 -13.32
N TYR A 165 -50.92 -3.25 -14.15
CA TYR A 165 -50.98 -3.70 -15.54
C TYR A 165 -51.27 -5.20 -15.67
N ARG A 166 -50.71 -6.04 -14.79
CA ARG A 166 -50.97 -7.50 -14.80
C ARG A 166 -52.44 -7.80 -14.47
N VAL A 167 -53.02 -7.12 -13.48
CA VAL A 167 -54.44 -7.30 -13.14
C VAL A 167 -55.32 -6.77 -14.27
N PHE A 168 -54.99 -5.60 -14.81
CA PHE A 168 -55.73 -4.98 -15.91
C PHE A 168 -55.69 -5.84 -17.20
N SER A 169 -54.54 -6.44 -17.52
CA SER A 169 -54.42 -7.32 -18.69
C SER A 169 -55.24 -8.59 -18.55
N TYR A 170 -55.32 -9.20 -17.35
CA TYR A 170 -56.21 -10.33 -17.10
C TYR A 170 -57.69 -9.95 -17.28
N LEU A 171 -58.10 -8.79 -16.76
CA LEU A 171 -59.48 -8.30 -16.92
C LEU A 171 -59.84 -8.06 -18.39
N LEU A 172 -58.95 -7.41 -19.15
CA LEU A 172 -59.14 -7.23 -20.58
C LEU A 172 -59.20 -8.56 -21.33
N GLY A 173 -58.30 -9.51 -21.02
CA GLY A 173 -58.28 -10.84 -21.62
C GLY A 173 -59.58 -11.61 -21.41
N VAL A 174 -60.12 -11.60 -20.18
CA VAL A 174 -61.41 -12.22 -19.87
C VAL A 174 -62.56 -11.52 -20.60
N SER A 175 -62.57 -10.19 -20.64
CA SER A 175 -63.59 -9.41 -21.36
C SER A 175 -63.64 -9.75 -22.85
N VAL A 176 -62.47 -9.81 -23.51
CA VAL A 176 -62.36 -10.18 -24.93
C VAL A 176 -62.82 -11.62 -25.16
N LEU A 177 -62.48 -12.56 -24.27
CA LEU A 177 -62.90 -13.95 -24.36
C LEU A 177 -64.44 -14.09 -24.26
N VAL A 178 -65.06 -13.40 -23.29
CA VAL A 178 -66.52 -13.38 -23.13
C VAL A 178 -67.21 -12.79 -24.35
N LEU A 179 -66.72 -11.66 -24.88
CA LEU A 179 -67.23 -11.07 -26.12
C LEU A 179 -67.11 -12.04 -27.31
N GLY A 180 -65.98 -12.76 -27.42
CA GLY A 180 -65.79 -13.78 -28.43
C GLY A 180 -66.80 -14.92 -28.35
N ILE A 181 -67.10 -15.41 -27.14
CA ILE A 181 -68.13 -16.45 -26.91
C ILE A 181 -69.52 -15.93 -27.30
N ILE A 182 -69.87 -14.70 -26.93
CA ILE A 182 -71.16 -14.10 -27.27
C ILE A 182 -71.30 -14.00 -28.80
N LEU A 183 -70.30 -13.44 -29.49
CA LEU A 183 -70.31 -13.32 -30.95
C LEU A 183 -70.40 -14.69 -31.64
N PHE A 184 -69.66 -15.69 -31.15
CA PHE A 184 -69.72 -17.06 -31.67
C PHE A 184 -71.10 -17.68 -31.48
N SER A 185 -71.74 -17.48 -30.32
CA SER A 185 -73.09 -17.98 -30.04
C SER A 185 -74.16 -17.34 -30.94
N GLN A 186 -74.01 -16.05 -31.27
CA GLN A 186 -74.91 -15.35 -32.19
C GLN A 186 -74.75 -15.90 -33.62
N LEU A 187 -73.52 -16.16 -34.05
CA LEU A 187 -73.24 -16.73 -35.37
C LEU A 187 -73.85 -18.13 -35.55
N LEU A 188 -73.74 -18.99 -34.53
CA LEU A 188 -74.36 -20.33 -34.55
C LEU A 188 -75.88 -20.31 -34.61
N ARG A 189 -76.52 -19.24 -34.13
CA ARG A 189 -78.00 -19.12 -34.16
C ARG A 189 -78.51 -18.67 -35.53
N THR A 190 -77.67 -18.05 -36.35
CA THR A 190 -78.02 -17.53 -37.68
C THR A 190 -77.78 -18.51 -38.83
N VAL A 191 -77.00 -19.57 -38.60
CA VAL A 191 -76.74 -20.66 -39.56
C VAL A 191 -77.70 -21.81 -39.31
#